data_AF-A0A2X1JHP2-F1
#
_entry.id   AF-A0A2X1JHP2-F1
#
_cell.length_a   1.000
_cell.length_b   1.000
_cell.length_c   1.000
_cell.angle_alpha   90.00
_cell.angle_beta   90.00
_cell.angle_gamma   90.00
#
_symmetry.space_group_name_H-M   'P 1'
#
loop_
_entity.id
_entity.type
_entity.pdbx_description
1 polymer ?
#
loop_
_entity_poly.entity_id
_entity_poly.type
_entity_poly.pdbx_seq_one_letter_code
_entity_poly.pdbx_strand_id
1 'polypeptide(L)' 'MIHFAGLKAVGESVQKPLEYYDNNVNGTLRLISAMRAANVKNFIFSSSATVYGDQPKIPYVESFRPAHRKALTAKAS' A
#
# COMPACT_ATOMS: atom_id res chain seq x y z
N MET A 1 9.26 -12.74 7.30
CA MET A 1 7.88 -13.06 6.84
C MET A 1 7.61 -12.28 5.56
N ILE A 2 7.02 -12.90 4.55
CA ILE A 2 6.75 -12.28 3.24
C ILE A 2 5.22 -12.15 3.08
N HIS A 3 4.72 -10.93 2.91
CA HIS A 3 3.29 -10.67 2.76
C HIS A 3 2.91 -10.53 1.27
N PHE A 4 2.35 -11.60 0.71
CA PHE A 4 1.76 -11.64 -0.64
C PHE A 4 0.24 -11.42 -0.64
N ALA A 5 -0.40 -11.32 0.54
CA ALA A 5 -1.85 -11.31 0.68
C ALA A 5 -2.47 -9.92 0.46
N GLY A 6 -2.02 -9.21 -0.59
CA GLY A 6 -2.68 -8.01 -1.07
C GLY A 6 -3.58 -8.35 -2.26
N LEU A 7 -4.89 -8.15 -2.16
CA LEU A 7 -5.76 -8.21 -3.34
C LEU A 7 -5.27 -7.18 -4.36
N LYS A 8 -4.90 -7.63 -5.58
CA LYS A 8 -4.10 -6.85 -6.55
C LYS A 8 -4.93 -6.25 -7.70
N ALA A 9 -6.22 -6.57 -7.80
CA ALA A 9 -7.05 -6.07 -8.89
C ALA A 9 -7.54 -4.63 -8.61
N VAL A 10 -7.00 -3.65 -9.35
CA VAL A 10 -7.34 -2.22 -9.23
C VAL A 10 -8.79 -1.94 -9.57
N GLY A 11 -9.38 -2.64 -10.54
CA GLY A 11 -10.80 -2.45 -10.90
C GLY A 11 -11.77 -2.93 -9.82
N GLU A 12 -11.44 -4.03 -9.13
CA GLU A 12 -12.28 -4.60 -8.08
C GLU A 12 -12.12 -3.82 -6.76
N SER A 13 -10.95 -3.24 -6.47
CA SER A 13 -10.76 -2.41 -5.27
C SER A 13 -11.65 -1.16 -5.25
N VAL A 14 -11.97 -0.61 -6.42
CA VAL A 14 -12.90 0.52 -6.56
C VAL A 14 -14.34 0.08 -6.29
N GLN A 15 -14.71 -1.15 -6.65
CA GLN A 15 -16.05 -1.71 -6.43
C GLN A 15 -16.26 -2.20 -4.99
N LYS A 16 -15.19 -2.71 -4.36
CA LYS A 16 -15.21 -3.30 -3.01
C LYS A 16 -14.14 -2.68 -2.09
N PRO A 17 -14.20 -1.37 -1.83
CA PRO A 17 -13.15 -0.68 -1.09
C PRO A 17 -12.96 -1.24 0.33
N LEU A 18 -14.05 -1.56 1.04
CA LEU A 18 -13.98 -2.06 2.43
C LEU A 18 -13.30 -3.43 2.56
N GLU A 19 -13.57 -4.35 1.63
CA GLU A 19 -12.92 -5.67 1.61
C GLU A 19 -11.41 -5.54 1.36
N TYR A 20 -11.02 -4.65 0.46
CA TYR A 20 -9.62 -4.35 0.18
C TYR A 20 -8.92 -3.66 1.36
N TYR A 21 -9.62 -2.80 2.11
CA TYR A 21 -9.10 -2.18 3.33
C TYR A 21 -8.90 -3.21 4.45
N ASP A 22 -9.88 -4.09 4.69
CA ASP A 22 -9.76 -5.11 5.73
C ASP A 22 -8.61 -6.07 5.41
N ASN A 23 -8.53 -6.55 4.17
CA ASN A 23 -7.48 -7.49 3.80
C ASN A 23 -6.08 -6.85 3.77
N ASN A 24 -5.92 -5.71 3.08
CA ASN A 24 -4.59 -5.17 2.81
C ASN A 24 -4.05 -4.33 3.98
N VAL A 25 -4.91 -3.62 4.72
CA VAL A 25 -4.48 -2.76 5.84
C VAL A 25 -4.63 -3.50 7.17
N ASN A 26 -5.84 -3.97 7.49
CA ASN A 26 -6.08 -4.63 8.78
C ASN A 26 -5.36 -5.98 8.86
N GLY A 27 -5.33 -6.76 7.76
CA GLY A 27 -4.54 -7.99 7.65
C GLY A 27 -3.04 -7.76 7.89
N THR A 28 -2.47 -6.69 7.33
CA THR A 28 -1.07 -6.31 7.57
C THR A 28 -0.82 -5.93 9.03
N LEU A 29 -1.72 -5.18 9.67
CA LEU A 29 -1.60 -4.80 11.08
C LEU A 29 -1.64 -6.02 12.02
N ARG A 30 -2.56 -6.96 11.78
CA ARG A 30 -2.66 -8.21 12.57
C ARG A 30 -1.39 -9.04 12.45
N LEU A 31 -0.86 -9.14 11.24
CA LEU A 31 0.38 -9.84 10.97
C LEU A 31 1.59 -9.21 11.66
N ILE A 32 1.74 -7.87 11.59
CA ILE A 32 2.83 -7.17 12.28
C ILE A 32 2.73 -7.38 13.80
N SER A 33 1.52 -7.35 14.37
CA SER A 33 1.30 -7.66 15.78
C SER A 33 1.75 -9.08 16.15
N ALA A 34 1.42 -10.07 15.32
CA ALA A 34 1.87 -11.45 15.53
C ALA A 34 3.40 -11.60 15.38
N MET A 35 4.00 -10.94 14.38
CA MET A 35 5.46 -10.91 14.20
C MET A 35 6.17 -10.29 15.39
N ARG A 36 5.60 -9.23 15.97
CA ARG A 36 6.12 -8.59 17.19
C ARG A 36 6.11 -9.53 18.37
N ALA A 37 5.01 -10.25 18.59
CA ALA A 37 4.90 -11.24 19.66
C ALA A 37 5.89 -12.41 19.48
N ALA A 38 6.17 -12.79 18.24
CA ALA A 38 7.15 -13.82 17.89
C ALA A 38 8.60 -13.32 17.76
N ASN A 39 8.88 -12.04 18.09
CA ASN A 39 10.19 -11.39 17.94
C ASN A 39 10.80 -11.49 16.52
N VAL A 40 9.95 -11.55 15.48
CA VAL A 40 10.36 -11.56 14.07
C VAL A 40 10.53 -10.12 13.59
N LYS A 41 11.76 -9.75 13.24
CA LYS A 41 12.11 -8.36 12.85
C LYS A 41 12.21 -8.12 11.35
N ASN A 42 12.25 -9.18 10.55
CA ASN A 42 12.40 -9.10 9.10
C ASN A 42 11.05 -9.24 8.39
N PHE A 43 10.63 -8.18 7.72
CA PHE A 43 9.36 -8.08 7.00
C PHE A 43 9.60 -7.63 5.55
N ILE A 44 9.04 -8.36 4.60
CA ILE A 44 9.06 -7.99 3.18
C ILE A 44 7.61 -7.80 2.72
N PHE A 45 7.30 -6.59 2.28
CA PHE A 45 5.99 -6.20 1.78
C PHE A 45 5.97 -6.16 0.25
N SER A 46 5.03 -6.89 -0.36
CA SER A 46 4.83 -6.85 -1.81
C SER A 46 4.00 -5.61 -2.19
N SER A 47 4.69 -4.48 -2.41
CA SER A 47 4.06 -3.24 -2.89
C SER A 47 3.78 -3.27 -4.40
N SER A 48 3.15 -2.22 -4.94
CA SER A 48 2.83 -2.07 -6.36
C SER A 48 3.20 -0.68 -6.88
N ALA A 49 3.70 -0.59 -8.13
CA ALA A 49 4.01 0.68 -8.80
C ALA A 49 2.81 1.62 -8.95
N THR A 50 1.58 1.08 -8.82
CA THR A 50 0.34 1.88 -8.72
C THR A 50 0.40 2.94 -7.61
N VAL A 51 1.27 2.79 -6.61
CA VAL A 51 1.49 3.80 -5.56
C VAL A 51 1.94 5.15 -6.11
N TYR A 52 2.55 5.20 -7.29
CA TYR A 52 3.04 6.42 -7.93
C TYR A 52 1.96 7.17 -8.72
N GLY A 53 0.81 6.55 -9.03
CA GLY A 53 -0.27 7.18 -9.82
C GLY A 53 0.20 7.72 -11.18
N ASP A 54 -0.40 8.82 -11.63
CA ASP A 54 -0.17 9.40 -12.98
C ASP A 54 1.14 10.20 -13.12
N GLN A 55 2.21 9.82 -12.42
CA GLN A 55 3.51 10.50 -12.57
C GLN A 55 4.11 10.20 -13.95
N PRO A 56 4.40 11.22 -14.79
CA PRO A 56 4.66 11.04 -16.21
C PRO A 56 6.11 10.65 -16.57
N LYS A 57 7.05 10.63 -15.61
CA LYS A 57 8.48 10.46 -15.92
C LYS A 57 8.94 9.03 -15.64
N ILE A 58 9.36 8.33 -16.69
CA ILE A 58 9.97 6.99 -16.65
C ILE A 58 11.48 7.16 -16.88
N PRO A 59 12.38 6.40 -16.20
CA PRO A 59 12.09 5.33 -15.24
C PRO A 59 11.53 5.85 -13.92
N TYR A 60 10.66 5.05 -13.29
CA TYR A 60 10.22 5.31 -11.91
C TYR A 60 11.40 5.16 -10.95
N VAL A 61 11.51 6.08 -10.01
CA VAL A 61 12.53 6.04 -8.95
C VAL A 61 11.87 6.22 -7.58
N GLU A 62 12.45 5.62 -6.55
CA GLU A 62 11.90 5.56 -5.18
C GLU A 62 11.79 6.95 -4.52
N SER A 63 12.50 7.95 -5.05
CA SER A 63 12.38 9.34 -4.60
C SER A 63 11.07 10.02 -5.07
N PHE A 64 10.29 9.38 -5.94
CA PHE A 64 9.00 9.90 -6.38
C PHE A 64 7.96 9.87 -5.28
N ARG A 65 7.15 10.93 -5.21
CA ARG A 65 6.09 11.04 -4.22
C ARG A 65 4.92 10.10 -4.55
N PRO A 66 4.45 9.29 -3.59
CA PRO A 66 3.20 8.54 -3.73
C PRO A 66 2.00 9.42 -4.04
N ALA A 67 1.08 8.93 -4.86
CA ALA A 67 -0.08 9.68 -5.35
C ALA A 67 -1.03 10.16 -4.23
N HIS A 68 -1.16 9.40 -3.14
CA HIS A 68 -2.07 9.72 -2.04
C HIS A 68 -1.72 11.00 -1.25
N ARG A 69 -0.52 11.58 -1.44
CA ARG A 69 -0.09 12.80 -0.73
C ARG A 69 -0.44 14.11 -1.44
N LYS A 70 -0.92 14.08 -2.70
CA LYS A 70 -1.37 15.28 -3.43
C LYS A 70 -2.71 15.84 -2.92
N ALA A 71 -3.55 15.01 -2.32
CA ALA A 71 -4.88 15.44 -1.84
C ALA A 71 -4.83 16.45 -0.68
N LEU A 72 -3.70 16.53 0.05
CA LEU A 72 -3.53 17.44 1.19
C LEU A 72 -2.98 18.82 0.81
N THR A 73 -2.38 18.97 -0.37
CA THR A 73 -1.77 20.24 -0.81
C THR A 73 -2.64 21.03 -1.80
N ALA A 74 -3.73 20.46 -2.31
CA ALA A 74 -4.61 21.12 -3.29
C ALA A 74 -5.84 21.83 -2.67
N LYS A 75 -5.97 21.87 -1.34
CA LYS A 75 -7.06 22.56 -0.61
C LYS A 75 -6.60 23.84 0.12
N ALA A 76 -5.40 24.32 -0.14
CA ALA A 76 -4.82 25.50 0.48
C ALA A 76 -4.43 26.58 -0.54
N SER A 77 -5.32 26.86 -1.49
CA SER A 77 -5.24 28.00 -2.41
C SER A 77 -6.62 28.56 -2.66
#